data_AF-A0AAV9K803-F1
#
_entry.id   AF-A0AAV9K803-F1
#
_cell.length_a   1.000
_cell.length_b   1.000
_cell.length_c   1.000
_cell.angle_alpha   90.00
_cell.angle_beta   90.00
_cell.angle_gamma   90.00
#
_symmetry.space_group_name_H-M   'P 1'
#
loop_
_entity.id
_entity.type
_entity.pdbx_description
1 polymer ?
#
loop_
_entity_poly.entity_id
_entity_poly.type
_entity_poly.pdbx_seq_one_letter_code
_entity_poly.pdbx_strand_id
1 'polypeptide(L)'
;MILLLFVMLIGERLKGKKFLIVLDDVWNDNYNKWDELRNVFVQGDIGSKIIVTTRKESVALMMGYEQISMDNLSTEASWSLFKRHAFEKHGSYGTSGTLRGRKTNCS
;
A
#
# COMPACT_ATOMS: atom_id res chain seq x y z
N MET A 1 6.40 -13.56 -14.68
CA MET A 1 5.39 -14.54 -15.14
C MET A 1 4.39 -14.95 -14.06
N ILE A 2 4.72 -14.81 -12.77
CA ILE A 2 3.85 -15.22 -11.64
C ILE A 2 2.53 -14.42 -11.57
N LEU A 3 2.54 -13.11 -11.83
CA LEU A 3 1.32 -12.28 -11.75
C LEU A 3 0.20 -12.73 -12.70
N LEU A 4 0.51 -13.11 -13.94
CA LEU A 4 -0.49 -13.55 -14.93
C LEU A 4 -1.15 -14.87 -14.56
N LEU A 5 -0.36 -15.85 -14.11
CA LEU A 5 -0.88 -17.16 -13.72
C LEU A 5 -1.84 -17.02 -12.52
N PHE A 6 -1.47 -16.16 -11.57
CA PHE A 6 -2.30 -15.86 -10.40
C PHE A 6 -3.65 -15.27 -10.82
N VAL A 7 -3.64 -14.33 -11.77
CA VAL A 7 -4.83 -13.57 -12.20
C VAL A 7 -5.83 -14.44 -12.95
N MET A 8 -5.37 -15.31 -13.85
CA MET A 8 -6.28 -16.22 -14.55
C MET A 8 -6.91 -17.23 -13.60
N LEU A 9 -6.14 -17.78 -12.65
CA LEU A 9 -6.63 -18.81 -11.73
C LEU A 9 -7.70 -18.26 -10.77
N ILE A 10 -7.54 -17.03 -10.30
CA ILE A 10 -8.51 -16.42 -9.37
C ILE A 10 -9.72 -15.85 -10.09
N GLY A 11 -9.61 -15.46 -11.36
CA GLY A 11 -10.70 -14.73 -12.05
C GLY A 11 -12.02 -15.49 -12.06
N GLU A 12 -12.00 -16.77 -12.42
CA GLU A 12 -13.19 -17.64 -12.38
C GLU A 12 -13.78 -17.76 -10.98
N ARG A 13 -12.94 -17.70 -9.93
CA ARG A 13 -13.36 -17.83 -8.53
C ARG A 13 -14.01 -16.57 -7.98
N LEU A 14 -13.72 -15.42 -8.59
CA LEU A 14 -14.16 -14.09 -8.18
C LEU A 14 -15.42 -13.62 -8.92
N LYS A 15 -15.80 -14.31 -10.00
CA LYS A 15 -16.98 -13.99 -10.79
C LYS A 15 -18.25 -13.94 -9.93
N GLY A 16 -18.96 -12.81 -9.98
CA GLY A 16 -20.19 -12.57 -9.24
C GLY A 16 -20.02 -12.45 -7.72
N LYS A 17 -18.79 -12.26 -7.23
CA LYS A 17 -18.50 -12.04 -5.80
C LYS A 17 -17.97 -10.65 -5.56
N LYS A 18 -18.23 -10.12 -4.37
CA LYS A 18 -17.60 -8.91 -3.87
C LYS A 18 -16.23 -9.23 -3.28
N PHE A 19 -15.18 -8.54 -3.71
CA PHE A 19 -13.82 -8.80 -3.23
C PHE A 19 -13.00 -7.51 -3.01
N LEU A 20 -11.93 -7.65 -2.23
CA LEU A 20 -10.84 -6.67 -2.14
C LEU A 20 -9.53 -7.40 -2.44
N ILE A 21 -8.80 -6.97 -3.46
CA ILE A 21 -7.49 -7.53 -3.82
C ILE A 21 -6.42 -6.48 -3.56
N VAL A 22 -5.34 -6.87 -2.89
CA VAL A 22 -4.16 -6.02 -2.70
C VAL A 22 -3.00 -6.67 -3.44
N LEU A 23 -2.51 -6.02 -4.48
CA LEU A 23 -1.32 -6.44 -5.23
C LEU A 23 -0.14 -5.61 -4.74
N ASP A 24 0.74 -6.24 -3.96
CA ASP A 24 1.87 -5.57 -3.35
C ASP A 24 3.12 -5.57 -4.25
N ASP A 25 3.85 -4.45 -4.27
CA ASP A 25 5.13 -4.25 -4.97
C ASP A 25 5.11 -4.67 -6.46
N VAL A 26 4.16 -4.13 -7.24
CA VAL A 26 4.06 -4.47 -8.68
C VAL A 26 4.97 -3.60 -9.53
N TRP A 27 5.79 -4.23 -10.39
CA TRP A 27 6.80 -3.54 -11.22
C TRP A 27 6.55 -3.59 -12.73
N ASN A 28 5.64 -4.46 -13.16
CA ASN A 28 5.34 -4.67 -14.57
C ASN A 28 4.53 -3.49 -15.11
N ASP A 29 5.05 -2.80 -16.10
CA ASP A 29 4.42 -1.67 -16.80
C ASP A 29 3.97 -2.03 -18.22
N ASN A 30 3.73 -3.32 -18.47
CA ASN A 30 3.11 -3.78 -19.72
C ASN A 30 1.59 -3.60 -19.67
N TYR A 31 1.08 -2.62 -20.43
CA TYR A 31 -0.34 -2.28 -20.54
C TYR A 31 -1.26 -3.47 -20.83
N ASN A 32 -0.89 -4.34 -21.76
CA ASN A 32 -1.75 -5.46 -22.16
C ASN A 32 -2.02 -6.42 -20.99
N LYS A 33 -1.00 -6.66 -20.14
CA LYS A 33 -1.15 -7.50 -18.94
C LYS A 33 -2.07 -6.86 -17.90
N TRP A 34 -2.12 -5.54 -17.86
CA TRP A 34 -3.03 -4.81 -16.97
C TRP A 34 -4.45 -4.76 -17.50
N ASP A 35 -4.62 -4.72 -18.82
CA ASP A 35 -5.94 -4.82 -19.43
C ASP A 35 -6.57 -6.19 -19.15
N GLU A 36 -5.78 -7.27 -19.27
CA GLU A 36 -6.20 -8.62 -18.86
C GLU A 36 -6.59 -8.68 -17.37
N LEU A 37 -5.82 -8.02 -16.50
CA LEU A 37 -6.13 -7.88 -15.08
C LEU A 37 -7.47 -7.18 -14.85
N ARG A 38 -7.70 -6.05 -15.54
CA ARG A 38 -8.95 -5.28 -15.48
C ARG A 38 -10.15 -6.10 -15.93
N ASN A 39 -9.99 -6.90 -16.97
CA ASN A 39 -11.06 -7.77 -17.49
C ASN A 39 -11.54 -8.81 -16.48
N VAL A 40 -10.68 -9.25 -15.56
CA VAL A 40 -11.08 -10.10 -14.43
C VAL A 40 -11.97 -9.34 -13.45
N PHE A 41 -11.71 -8.05 -13.23
CA PHE A 41 -12.42 -7.26 -12.23
C PHE A 41 -13.79 -6.79 -12.67
N VAL A 42 -14.01 -6.60 -13.97
CA VAL A 42 -15.34 -6.33 -14.53
C VAL A 42 -16.32 -7.47 -14.20
N GLN A 43 -15.81 -8.66 -13.88
CA GLN A 43 -16.63 -9.83 -13.54
C GLN A 43 -17.01 -9.89 -12.05
N GLY A 44 -16.52 -8.95 -11.22
CA GLY A 44 -16.85 -8.85 -9.80
C GLY A 44 -18.23 -8.23 -9.54
N ASP A 45 -18.73 -8.44 -8.32
CA ASP A 45 -19.96 -7.78 -7.85
C ASP A 45 -19.70 -6.33 -7.42
N ILE A 46 -20.76 -5.52 -7.30
CA ILE A 46 -20.71 -4.11 -6.96
C ILE A 46 -19.96 -3.89 -5.63
N GLY A 47 -19.04 -2.91 -5.66
CA GLY A 47 -18.20 -2.56 -4.51
C GLY A 47 -16.94 -3.41 -4.37
N SER A 48 -16.61 -4.24 -5.38
CA SER A 48 -15.29 -4.85 -5.49
C SER A 48 -14.21 -3.81 -5.73
N LYS A 49 -13.04 -3.99 -5.11
CA LYS A 49 -11.91 -3.04 -5.20
C LYS A 49 -10.57 -3.74 -5.36
N ILE A 50 -9.63 -3.06 -6.01
CA ILE A 50 -8.24 -3.48 -6.11
C ILE A 50 -7.36 -2.33 -5.69
N ILE A 51 -6.39 -2.64 -4.83
CA ILE A 51 -5.34 -1.73 -4.42
C ILE A 51 -4.04 -2.30 -4.98
N VAL A 52 -3.30 -1.48 -5.69
CA VAL A 52 -1.96 -1.83 -6.18
C VAL A 52 -0.98 -0.93 -5.46
N THR A 53 0.02 -1.53 -4.81
CA THR A 53 1.17 -0.78 -4.31
C THR A 53 2.33 -0.97 -5.30
N THR A 54 3.04 0.11 -5.57
CA THR A 54 4.18 0.09 -6.50
C THR A 54 5.15 1.19 -6.12
N ARG A 55 6.43 0.96 -6.42
CA ARG A 55 7.49 1.96 -6.35
C ARG A 55 7.75 2.66 -7.69
N LYS A 56 7.10 2.19 -8.76
CA LYS A 56 7.26 2.73 -10.12
C LYS A 56 6.07 3.62 -10.46
N GLU A 57 6.34 4.90 -10.67
CA GLU A 57 5.34 5.87 -11.11
C GLU A 57 4.66 5.45 -12.43
N SER A 58 5.41 4.85 -13.37
CA SER A 58 4.84 4.35 -14.63
C SER A 58 3.72 3.31 -14.44
N VAL A 59 3.83 2.48 -13.38
CA VAL A 59 2.79 1.51 -13.03
C VAL A 59 1.58 2.21 -12.41
N ALA A 60 1.82 3.19 -11.53
CA ALA A 60 0.75 3.99 -10.91
C ALA A 60 -0.06 4.78 -11.96
N LEU A 61 0.63 5.42 -12.91
CA LEU A 61 0.03 6.16 -14.03
C LEU A 61 -0.91 5.29 -14.86
N MET A 62 -0.52 4.04 -15.08
CA MET A 62 -1.31 3.11 -15.86
C MET A 62 -2.61 2.67 -15.17
N MET A 63 -2.65 2.68 -13.83
CA MET A 63 -3.83 2.26 -13.06
C MET A 63 -5.04 3.19 -13.27
N GLY A 64 -4.82 4.45 -13.68
CA GLY A 64 -5.80 5.28 -14.38
C GLY A 64 -6.99 5.81 -13.58
N TYR A 65 -7.14 5.45 -12.30
CA TYR A 65 -8.25 5.92 -11.45
C TYR A 65 -7.76 6.87 -10.35
N GLU A 66 -7.26 6.31 -9.26
CA GLU A 66 -6.85 7.06 -8.07
C GLU A 66 -5.42 6.66 -7.73
N GLN A 67 -4.50 7.59 -7.88
CA GLN A 67 -3.12 7.42 -7.45
C GLN A 67 -2.94 8.07 -6.09
N ILE A 68 -2.39 7.30 -5.16
CA ILE A 68 -2.01 7.81 -3.84
C ILE A 68 -0.49 7.77 -3.80
N SER A 69 0.14 8.93 -3.83
CA SER A 69 1.58 9.03 -3.54
C SER A 69 1.78 8.84 -2.05
N MET A 70 2.61 7.86 -1.67
CA MET A 70 3.08 7.76 -0.30
C MET A 70 4.31 8.64 -0.13
N ASP A 71 4.10 9.80 0.48
CA ASP A 71 5.19 10.69 0.85
C ASP A 71 5.86 10.24 2.15
N ASN A 72 7.05 10.77 2.40
CA ASN A 72 7.72 10.59 3.68
C ASN A 72 6.87 11.18 4.81
N LEU A 73 6.91 10.53 5.97
CA LEU A 73 6.35 11.10 7.19
C LEU A 73 7.03 12.44 7.50
N SER A 74 6.26 13.40 8.03
CA SER A 74 6.85 14.62 8.57
C SER A 74 7.86 14.28 9.67
N THR A 75 8.81 15.19 9.96
CA THR A 75 9.78 15.00 11.04
C THR A 75 9.09 14.67 12.37
N GLU A 76 7.97 15.31 12.62
CA GLU A 76 7.22 15.17 13.87
C GLU A 76 6.52 13.81 13.95
N ALA A 77 5.92 13.37 12.84
CA ALA A 77 5.31 12.05 12.74
C ALA A 77 6.37 10.93 12.78
N SER A 78 7.50 11.11 12.11
CA SER A 78 8.65 10.19 12.12
C SER A 78 9.22 10.05 13.53
N TRP A 79 9.42 11.17 14.23
CA TRP A 79 9.91 11.16 15.61
C TRP A 79 8.91 10.52 16.57
N SER A 80 7.61 10.78 16.39
CA SER A 80 6.56 10.13 17.17
C SER A 80 6.56 8.62 16.95
N LEU A 81 6.67 8.16 15.70
CA LEU A 81 6.74 6.74 15.35
C LEU A 81 7.99 6.08 15.95
N PHE A 82 9.14 6.74 15.85
CA PHE A 82 10.39 6.28 16.45
C PHE A 82 10.27 6.13 17.96
N LYS A 83 9.81 7.17 18.68
CA LYS A 83 9.63 7.11 20.14
C LYS A 83 8.69 5.97 20.54
N ARG A 84 7.60 5.82 19.81
CA ARG A 84 6.65 4.73 20.03
C ARG A 84 7.35 3.37 19.94
N HIS A 85 8.10 3.15 18.86
CA HIS A 85 8.76 1.86 18.65
C HIS A 85 9.93 1.59 19.60
N ALA A 86 10.74 2.61 19.90
CA ALA A 86 11.94 2.49 20.70
C ALA A 86 11.65 2.40 22.22
N PHE A 87 10.53 2.97 22.69
CA PHE A 87 10.28 3.13 24.12
C PHE A 87 8.94 2.56 24.61
N GLU A 88 8.00 2.17 23.74
CA GLU A 88 6.77 1.46 24.16
C GLU A 88 6.89 -0.06 23.97
N LYS A 89 7.52 -0.73 24.96
CA LYS A 89 7.27 -2.11 25.46
C LYS A 89 8.38 -2.41 26.49
N HIS A 90 8.16 -2.54 27.80
CA HIS A 90 7.11 -3.25 28.54
C HIS A 90 6.76 -2.54 29.87
N GLY A 91 5.47 -2.57 30.26
CA GLY A 91 5.00 -2.74 31.65
C GLY A 91 5.34 -1.71 32.73
N SER A 92 4.30 -1.01 33.23
CA SER A 92 4.12 -0.44 34.57
C SER A 92 5.27 0.32 35.22
N TYR A 93 5.18 1.65 35.22
CA TYR A 93 4.97 2.53 36.38
C TYR A 93 5.21 3.96 35.89
N GLY A 94 4.26 4.85 36.16
CA GLY A 94 4.30 6.21 35.66
C GLY A 94 5.60 6.91 36.04
N THR A 95 6.32 7.42 35.06
CA THR A 95 7.15 8.60 35.27
C THR A 95 6.97 9.53 34.07
N SER A 96 6.55 10.74 34.41
CA SER A 96 6.49 11.90 33.53
C SER A 96 7.91 12.21 33.04
N GLY A 97 8.28 11.65 31.90
CA GLY A 97 9.54 11.91 31.22
C GLY A 97 9.34 12.80 30.01
N THR A 98 9.36 14.12 30.20
CA THR A 98 9.36 15.09 29.09
C THR A 98 10.66 14.96 28.30
N LEU A 99 10.64 14.15 27.23
CA LEU A 99 11.73 14.12 26.25
C LEU A 99 11.66 15.38 25.38
N ARG A 100 12.39 16.42 25.79
CA ARG A 100 12.61 17.65 25.01
C ARG A 100 13.49 17.30 23.81
N GLY A 101 12.88 17.01 22.66
CA GLY A 101 13.59 16.83 21.40
C GLY A 101 14.39 18.08 21.06
N ARG A 102 15.73 17.97 20.95
CA ARG A 102 16.54 19.00 20.32
C ARG A 102 16.29 18.92 18.82
N LYS A 103 15.69 19.96 18.23
CA LYS A 103 15.80 20.22 16.79
C LYS A 103 17.29 20.42 16.48
N THR A 104 17.94 19.40 15.95
CA THR A 104 19.22 19.60 15.27
C THR A 104 18.88 20.05 13.85
N ASN A 105 19.05 21.34 13.59
CA ASN A 105 19.12 21.86 12.24
C ASN A 105 20.41 21.29 11.63
N CYS A 106 20.29 20.26 10.80
CA CYS A 106 21.36 19.90 9.89
C CYS A 106 21.05 20.57 8.55
N SER A 107 22.03 21.36 8.10
CA SER A 107 22.10 22.08 6.83
C SER A 107 22.04 21.16 5.62
#